data_AF-A0A1M6UL59-F1
#
_entry.id   AF-A0A1M6UL59-F1
#
_cell.length_a   1.000
_cell.length_b   1.000
_cell.length_c   1.000
_cell.angle_alpha   90.00
_cell.angle_beta   90.00
_cell.angle_gamma   90.00
#
_symmetry.space_group_name_H-M   'P 1'
#
loop_
_entity.id
_entity.type
_entity.pdbx_description
1 polymer ?
#
loop_
_entity_poly.entity_id
_entity_poly.type
_entity_poly.pdbx_seq_one_letter_code
_entity_poly.pdbx_strand_id
1 'polypeptide(L)'
;MAESLKSSKNEAVTEKISKKKTKWSKYKIVSLAIIILLLTAGVCVYSKLDSRNDSAVSAAFNNDEVMRINSQSVGMNEFLLYAADVYQGYNLQKEADWDKKITESGNKTVTFEEQVKGTICEQIRMTKVLGMKAQDIGFSLSDGEKKILLENAQTYYKDLTSANVIDKALTVELIVKFYEENALAQKVYNSIIEGYDDNYNTSVKDTKDKGLTEKESYFIEAYHNLADKYDKNYDYNTSINWDLLEQLSFSKLSEKDAAKSDTADTATQ
;
A
#
# COMPACT_ATOMS: atom_id res chain seq x y z
N MET A 1 18.33 -13.01 49.04
CA MET A 1 17.44 -13.97 48.35
C MET A 1 16.30 -13.30 47.56
N ALA A 2 15.88 -12.06 47.86
CA ALA A 2 14.83 -11.38 47.10
C ALA A 2 15.28 -10.73 45.77
N GLU A 3 16.57 -10.39 45.63
CA GLU A 3 17.09 -9.78 44.39
C GLU A 3 17.32 -10.78 43.26
N SER A 4 17.68 -12.04 43.56
CA SER A 4 17.86 -13.08 42.54
C SER A 4 16.53 -13.53 41.91
N LEU A 5 15.42 -13.43 42.65
CA LEU A 5 14.05 -13.71 42.17
C LEU A 5 13.49 -12.59 41.28
N LYS A 6 13.92 -11.34 41.47
CA LYS A 6 13.55 -10.21 40.60
C LYS A 6 14.31 -10.23 39.28
N SER A 7 15.60 -10.57 39.29
CA SER A 7 16.41 -10.71 38.07
C SER A 7 15.88 -11.83 37.16
N SER A 8 15.55 -12.99 37.74
CA SER A 8 15.00 -14.14 37.00
C SER A 8 13.62 -13.88 36.39
N LYS A 9 12.74 -13.14 37.07
CA LYS A 9 11.43 -12.75 36.51
C LYS A 9 11.56 -11.72 35.40
N ASN A 10 12.49 -10.78 35.52
CA ASN A 10 12.72 -9.78 34.50
C ASN A 10 13.29 -10.42 33.23
N GLU A 11 14.30 -11.30 33.35
CA GLU A 11 14.86 -12.04 32.21
C GLU A 11 13.82 -12.93 31.50
N ALA A 12 12.92 -13.60 32.24
CA ALA A 12 11.84 -14.39 31.66
C ALA A 12 10.78 -13.54 30.92
N VAL A 13 10.60 -12.27 31.32
CA VAL A 13 9.72 -11.31 30.66
C VAL A 13 10.40 -10.72 29.42
N THR A 14 11.69 -10.36 29.50
CA THR A 14 12.47 -9.89 28.34
C THR A 14 12.61 -10.98 27.27
N GLU A 15 12.78 -12.25 27.68
CA GLU A 15 12.83 -13.39 26.77
C GLU A 15 11.47 -13.65 26.11
N LYS A 16 10.35 -13.48 26.82
CA LYS A 16 8.99 -13.55 26.24
C LYS A 16 8.69 -12.41 25.26
N ILE A 17 9.17 -11.20 25.55
CA ILE A 17 9.02 -10.02 24.68
C ILE A 17 9.89 -10.17 23.42
N SER A 18 11.12 -10.65 23.56
CA SER A 18 12.02 -11.01 22.45
C SER A 18 11.43 -12.12 21.57
N LYS A 19 10.86 -13.18 22.18
CA LYS A 19 10.18 -14.29 21.49
C LYS A 19 8.87 -13.87 20.79
N LYS A 20 8.20 -12.81 21.27
CA LYS A 20 7.00 -12.26 20.61
C LYS A 20 7.36 -11.43 19.37
N LYS A 21 8.42 -10.61 19.43
CA LYS A 21 8.95 -9.87 18.26
C LYS A 21 9.53 -10.80 17.19
N THR A 22 10.13 -11.93 17.58
CA THR A 22 10.70 -12.92 16.64
C THR A 22 9.71 -13.95 16.10
N LYS A 23 8.45 -13.98 16.57
CA LYS A 23 7.43 -14.87 15.97
C LYS A 23 6.85 -14.31 14.67
N TRP A 24 6.98 -13.00 14.45
CA TRP A 24 6.59 -12.33 13.21
C TRP A 24 7.62 -12.48 12.09
N SER A 25 8.84 -12.91 12.40
CA SER A 25 9.94 -13.05 11.42
C SER A 25 9.92 -14.38 10.64
N LYS A 26 8.88 -15.19 10.78
CA LYS A 26 8.75 -16.50 10.10
C LYS A 26 7.61 -16.55 9.09
N TYR A 27 6.76 -15.53 9.04
CA TYR A 27 5.76 -15.38 7.99
C TYR A 27 6.43 -14.64 6.83
N LYS A 28 6.51 -15.35 5.71
CA LYS A 28 7.39 -15.05 4.59
C LYS A 28 7.20 -13.61 4.12
N ILE A 29 8.33 -12.92 4.09
CA ILE A 29 8.68 -11.58 3.58
C ILE A 29 8.22 -11.31 2.13
N VAL A 30 7.46 -12.22 1.51
CA VAL A 30 7.00 -12.11 0.12
C VAL A 30 5.94 -11.01 -0.03
N SER A 31 5.13 -10.73 0.99
CA SER A 31 4.11 -9.66 0.95
C SER A 31 4.71 -8.25 1.08
N LEU A 32 5.63 -8.05 2.05
CA LEU A 32 6.11 -6.70 2.40
C LEU A 32 7.06 -6.11 1.35
N ALA A 33 7.90 -6.93 0.71
CA ALA A 33 8.87 -6.46 -0.27
C ALA A 33 8.21 -5.94 -1.57
N ILE A 34 7.06 -6.50 -1.95
CA ILE A 34 6.31 -6.13 -3.16
C ILE A 34 5.62 -4.78 -2.97
N ILE A 35 4.97 -4.60 -1.81
CA ILE A 35 4.34 -3.33 -1.46
C ILE A 35 5.40 -2.23 -1.37
N ILE A 36 6.56 -2.47 -0.75
CA ILE A 36 7.64 -1.48 -0.69
C ILE A 36 8.17 -1.09 -2.09
N LEU A 37 8.29 -2.03 -3.02
CA LEU A 37 8.81 -1.76 -4.37
C LEU A 37 7.76 -1.12 -5.29
N LEU A 38 6.49 -1.49 -5.15
CA LEU A 38 5.37 -0.80 -5.80
C LEU A 38 5.11 0.57 -5.15
N LEU A 39 5.50 0.80 -3.90
CA LEU A 39 5.45 2.10 -3.25
C LEU A 39 6.54 3.02 -3.81
N THR A 40 7.79 2.56 -3.96
CA THR A 40 8.84 3.38 -4.60
C THR A 40 8.49 3.68 -6.06
N ALA A 41 8.05 2.68 -6.82
CA ALA A 41 7.57 2.89 -8.19
C ALA A 41 6.32 3.77 -8.23
N GLY A 42 5.36 3.59 -7.32
CA GLY A 42 4.13 4.38 -7.22
C GLY A 42 4.40 5.85 -6.89
N VAL A 43 5.36 6.14 -6.00
CA VAL A 43 5.80 7.51 -5.71
C VAL A 43 6.41 8.17 -6.95
N CYS A 44 7.23 7.45 -7.72
CA CYS A 44 7.84 7.97 -8.95
C CYS A 44 6.88 8.06 -10.14
N VAL A 45 5.86 7.20 -10.21
CA VAL A 45 4.77 7.38 -11.17
C VAL A 45 3.91 8.58 -10.77
N TYR A 46 3.63 8.73 -9.48
CA TYR A 46 2.88 9.86 -8.94
C TYR A 46 3.57 11.20 -9.25
N SER A 47 4.91 11.26 -9.26
CA SER A 47 5.65 12.49 -9.62
C SER A 47 5.36 12.99 -11.04
N LYS A 48 4.78 12.15 -11.91
CA LYS A 48 4.30 12.49 -13.26
C LYS A 48 2.78 12.65 -13.36
N LEU A 49 2.01 12.34 -12.31
CA LEU A 49 0.56 12.55 -12.34
C LEU A 49 0.23 14.05 -12.24
N ASP A 50 -0.90 14.41 -12.84
CA ASP A 50 -1.42 15.78 -12.81
C ASP A 50 -1.80 16.16 -11.36
N SER A 51 -1.44 17.36 -10.94
CA SER A 51 -1.82 17.86 -9.60
C SER A 51 -3.33 17.93 -9.48
N ARG A 52 -3.87 17.70 -8.27
CA ARG A 52 -5.32 17.77 -8.06
C ARG A 52 -5.88 19.11 -8.55
N ASN A 53 -7.06 19.12 -9.14
CA ASN A 53 -7.79 20.31 -9.56
C ASN A 53 -9.09 20.40 -8.77
N ASP A 54 -9.13 21.29 -7.79
CA ASP A 54 -10.26 21.46 -6.87
C ASP A 54 -11.54 21.93 -7.59
N SER A 55 -11.45 22.34 -8.86
CA SER A 55 -12.57 22.71 -9.72
C SER A 55 -13.07 21.58 -10.64
N ALA A 56 -12.45 20.39 -10.59
CA ALA A 56 -12.90 19.25 -11.37
C ALA A 56 -14.27 18.76 -10.83
N VAL A 57 -15.20 18.49 -11.74
CA VAL A 57 -16.51 17.94 -11.36
C VAL A 57 -16.30 16.48 -10.98
N SER A 58 -16.56 16.13 -9.72
CA SER A 58 -16.47 14.75 -9.26
C SER A 58 -17.48 13.89 -10.04
N ALA A 59 -17.02 12.73 -10.51
CA ALA A 59 -17.93 11.74 -11.08
C ALA A 59 -18.93 11.30 -9.99
N ALA A 60 -20.15 10.93 -10.37
CA ALA A 60 -21.08 10.36 -9.42
C ALA A 60 -20.54 8.99 -8.93
N PHE A 61 -20.08 8.93 -7.69
CA PHE A 61 -19.58 7.72 -7.02
C PHE A 61 -20.65 7.09 -6.11
N ASN A 62 -20.55 5.77 -5.89
CA ASN A 62 -21.32 5.11 -4.84
C ASN A 62 -20.74 5.46 -3.44
N ASN A 63 -21.53 5.25 -2.37
CA ASN A 63 -21.21 5.74 -1.02
C ASN A 63 -19.84 5.32 -0.47
N ASP A 64 -19.34 4.13 -0.82
CA ASP A 64 -18.06 3.59 -0.35
C ASP A 64 -17.00 3.47 -1.46
N GLU A 65 -17.30 3.99 -2.65
CA GLU A 65 -16.44 3.90 -3.83
C GLU A 65 -15.38 5.00 -3.81
N VAL A 66 -14.11 4.57 -3.69
CA VAL A 66 -12.93 5.43 -3.62
C VAL A 66 -12.42 5.80 -5.00
N MET A 67 -12.41 4.87 -5.95
CA MET A 67 -11.94 5.14 -7.31
C MET A 67 -12.51 4.14 -8.32
N ARG A 68 -12.45 4.52 -9.59
CA ARG A 68 -12.77 3.66 -10.74
C ARG A 68 -11.54 3.48 -11.61
N ILE A 69 -11.29 2.23 -12.00
CA ILE A 69 -10.24 1.85 -12.94
C ILE A 69 -10.93 1.04 -14.03
N ASN A 70 -11.05 1.63 -15.22
CA ASN A 70 -11.87 1.10 -16.31
C ASN A 70 -13.31 0.74 -15.84
N SER A 71 -13.67 -0.55 -15.80
CA SER A 71 -14.98 -1.06 -15.36
C SER A 71 -14.99 -1.58 -13.91
N GLN A 72 -13.89 -1.42 -13.19
CA GLN A 72 -13.73 -1.89 -11.81
C GLN A 72 -13.89 -0.74 -10.82
N SER A 73 -14.73 -0.95 -9.82
CA SER A 73 -14.90 -0.08 -8.65
C SER A 73 -13.98 -0.54 -7.53
N VAL A 74 -13.29 0.41 -6.89
CA VAL A 74 -12.47 0.18 -5.70
C VAL A 74 -13.19 0.80 -4.50
N GLY A 75 -13.49 -0.02 -3.49
CA GLY A 75 -14.15 0.43 -2.27
C GLY A 75 -13.18 0.88 -1.17
N MET A 76 -13.70 1.57 -0.16
CA MET A 76 -12.92 2.08 0.98
C MET A 76 -12.10 0.99 1.70
N ASN A 77 -12.68 -0.19 1.91
CA ASN A 77 -11.95 -1.28 2.59
C ASN A 77 -10.77 -1.81 1.76
N GLU A 78 -10.88 -1.82 0.44
CA GLU A 78 -9.76 -2.20 -0.44
C GLU A 78 -8.66 -1.13 -0.36
N PHE A 79 -9.03 0.15 -0.43
CA PHE A 79 -8.09 1.26 -0.21
C PHE A 79 -7.38 1.16 1.14
N LEU A 80 -8.11 0.86 2.23
CA LEU A 80 -7.56 0.73 3.57
C LEU A 80 -6.59 -0.44 3.71
N LEU A 81 -6.76 -1.53 2.95
CA LEU A 81 -5.80 -2.64 2.92
C LEU A 81 -4.44 -2.18 2.38
N TYR A 82 -4.43 -1.41 1.29
CA TYR A 82 -3.19 -0.80 0.80
C TYR A 82 -2.64 0.25 1.76
N ALA A 83 -3.52 1.11 2.30
CA ALA A 83 -3.13 2.17 3.21
C ALA A 83 -2.49 1.64 4.50
N ALA A 84 -2.93 0.47 5.00
CA ALA A 84 -2.40 -0.12 6.23
C ALA A 84 -0.88 -0.34 6.17
N ASP A 85 -0.36 -0.85 5.04
CA ASP A 85 1.07 -1.10 4.87
C ASP A 85 1.86 0.20 4.74
N VAL A 86 1.34 1.18 3.98
CA VAL A 86 1.98 2.50 3.81
C VAL A 86 2.04 3.26 5.13
N TYR A 87 0.91 3.31 5.82
CA TYR A 87 0.76 3.96 7.11
C TYR A 87 1.68 3.31 8.17
N GLN A 88 1.72 1.98 8.21
CA GLN A 88 2.63 1.26 9.10
C GLN A 88 4.10 1.58 8.77
N GLY A 89 4.47 1.63 7.49
CA GLY A 89 5.82 1.96 7.04
C GLY A 89 6.31 3.32 7.59
N TYR A 90 5.52 4.37 7.39
CA TYR A 90 5.87 5.71 7.86
C TYR A 90 5.82 5.85 9.39
N ASN A 91 4.86 5.19 10.06
CA ASN A 91 4.78 5.21 11.52
C ASN A 91 5.92 4.46 12.20
N LEU A 92 6.37 3.33 11.64
CA LEU A 92 7.52 2.59 12.16
C LEU A 92 8.81 3.42 12.10
N GLN A 93 8.93 4.29 11.11
CA GLN A 93 10.07 5.17 10.94
C GLN A 93 9.96 6.46 11.77
N LYS A 94 8.78 6.76 12.33
CA LYS A 94 8.44 8.05 13.00
C LYS A 94 8.70 9.27 12.11
N GLU A 95 8.56 9.08 10.79
CA GLU A 95 8.90 10.10 9.78
C GLU A 95 7.67 10.87 9.29
N ALA A 96 6.46 10.42 9.63
CA ALA A 96 5.23 11.07 9.16
C ALA A 96 4.92 12.35 9.93
N ASP A 97 5.03 13.47 9.24
CA ASP A 97 4.28 14.69 9.51
C ASP A 97 3.19 14.81 8.43
N TRP A 98 2.01 14.25 8.71
CA TRP A 98 0.90 14.11 7.75
C TRP A 98 0.38 15.47 7.25
N ASP A 99 0.47 16.51 8.08
CA ASP A 99 0.01 17.87 7.76
C ASP A 99 1.10 18.71 7.08
N LYS A 100 2.32 18.17 6.95
CA LYS A 100 3.43 18.84 6.28
C LYS A 100 3.02 19.20 4.85
N LYS A 101 3.20 20.48 4.52
CA LYS A 101 2.99 20.98 3.17
C LYS A 101 4.12 20.55 2.24
N ILE A 102 3.76 20.02 1.09
CA ILE A 102 4.66 19.59 0.03
C ILE A 102 4.32 20.36 -1.24
N THR A 103 5.34 20.93 -1.87
CA THR A 103 5.19 21.61 -3.15
C THR A 103 5.35 20.59 -4.27
N GLU A 104 4.28 20.36 -5.02
CA GLU A 104 4.29 19.52 -6.22
C GLU A 104 4.78 20.30 -7.45
N SER A 105 5.04 19.56 -8.52
CA SER A 105 5.26 20.12 -9.85
C SER A 105 4.11 21.06 -10.22
N GLY A 106 4.42 22.29 -10.67
CA GLY A 106 3.40 23.28 -11.02
C GLY A 106 3.00 24.28 -9.92
N ASN A 107 3.77 24.37 -8.82
CA ASN A 107 3.54 25.30 -7.69
C ASN A 107 2.26 25.05 -6.88
N LYS A 108 1.60 23.88 -7.03
CA LYS A 108 0.54 23.49 -6.11
C LYS A 108 1.14 22.99 -4.80
N THR A 109 0.53 23.36 -3.69
CA THR A 109 0.91 22.88 -2.36
C THR A 109 -0.17 21.93 -1.86
N VAL A 110 0.19 20.67 -1.64
CA VAL A 110 -0.67 19.64 -1.03
C VAL A 110 -0.12 19.25 0.33
N THR A 111 -0.89 18.52 1.14
CA THR A 111 -0.36 17.90 2.36
C THR A 111 0.36 16.60 2.04
N PHE A 112 1.26 16.16 2.92
CA PHE A 112 1.90 14.86 2.80
C PHE A 112 0.87 13.73 2.83
N GLU A 113 -0.18 13.85 3.64
CA GLU A 113 -1.29 12.91 3.65
C GLU A 113 -1.99 12.81 2.27
N GLU A 114 -2.26 13.93 1.62
CA GLU A 114 -2.88 13.96 0.29
C GLU A 114 -1.99 13.28 -0.76
N GLN A 115 -0.69 13.58 -0.76
CA GLN A 115 0.28 12.91 -1.63
C GLN A 115 0.29 11.39 -1.41
N VAL A 116 0.28 10.94 -0.15
CA VAL A 116 0.30 9.51 0.17
C VAL A 116 -0.99 8.84 -0.27
N LYS A 117 -2.16 9.47 -0.10
CA LYS A 117 -3.44 8.95 -0.63
C LYS A 117 -3.43 8.82 -2.15
N GLY A 118 -2.88 9.81 -2.86
CA GLY A 118 -2.69 9.74 -4.31
C GLY A 118 -1.76 8.61 -4.73
N THR A 119 -0.66 8.42 -4.01
CA THR A 119 0.28 7.30 -4.22
C THR A 119 -0.40 5.94 -4.02
N ILE A 120 -1.23 5.79 -2.98
CA ILE A 120 -2.00 4.57 -2.74
C ILE A 120 -2.98 4.31 -3.90
N CYS A 121 -3.68 5.34 -4.39
CA CYS A 121 -4.58 5.20 -5.54
C CYS A 121 -3.82 4.74 -6.79
N GLU A 122 -2.63 5.30 -7.05
CA GLU A 122 -1.80 4.88 -8.18
C GLU A 122 -1.26 3.44 -8.00
N GLN A 123 -0.95 3.01 -6.78
CA GLN A 123 -0.56 1.63 -6.50
C GLN A 123 -1.70 0.64 -6.77
N ILE A 124 -2.93 1.00 -6.39
CA ILE A 124 -4.13 0.20 -6.69
C ILE A 124 -4.32 0.12 -8.21
N ARG A 125 -4.27 1.27 -8.89
CA ARG A 125 -4.34 1.36 -10.36
C ARG A 125 -3.30 0.48 -11.04
N MET A 126 -2.05 0.58 -10.62
CA MET A 126 -0.96 -0.23 -11.13
C MET A 126 -1.25 -1.72 -10.96
N THR A 127 -1.73 -2.13 -9.78
CA THR A 127 -2.11 -3.52 -9.51
C THR A 127 -3.21 -3.99 -10.47
N LYS A 128 -4.26 -3.18 -10.70
CA LYS A 128 -5.34 -3.53 -11.64
C LYS A 128 -4.86 -3.61 -13.09
N VAL A 129 -4.04 -2.66 -13.53
CA VAL A 129 -3.45 -2.63 -14.88
C VAL A 129 -2.57 -3.86 -15.13
N LEU A 130 -1.72 -4.21 -14.16
CA LEU A 130 -0.92 -5.43 -14.23
C LEU A 130 -1.79 -6.70 -14.17
N GLY A 131 -2.89 -6.68 -13.40
CA GLY A 131 -3.88 -7.75 -13.38
C GLY A 131 -4.54 -7.96 -14.75
N MET A 132 -4.91 -6.88 -15.45
CA MET A 132 -5.42 -6.96 -16.83
C MET A 132 -4.36 -7.53 -17.78
N LYS A 133 -3.10 -7.10 -17.64
CA LYS A 133 -1.99 -7.70 -18.40
C LYS A 133 -1.81 -9.19 -18.10
N ALA A 134 -1.95 -9.61 -16.84
CA ALA A 134 -1.85 -11.01 -16.43
C ALA A 134 -2.90 -11.86 -17.16
N GLN A 135 -4.14 -11.37 -17.22
CA GLN A 135 -5.24 -12.03 -17.95
C GLN A 135 -4.92 -12.13 -19.45
N ASP A 136 -4.48 -11.04 -20.07
CA ASP A 136 -4.12 -10.97 -21.49
C ASP A 136 -3.05 -12.01 -21.90
N ILE A 137 -2.09 -12.30 -21.02
CA ILE A 137 -1.00 -13.27 -21.28
C ILE A 137 -1.23 -14.64 -20.65
N GLY A 138 -2.40 -14.87 -20.04
CA GLY A 138 -2.77 -16.16 -19.45
C GLY A 138 -2.06 -16.51 -18.15
N PHE A 139 -1.51 -15.54 -17.43
CA PHE A 139 -0.95 -15.76 -16.09
C PHE A 139 -2.07 -16.09 -15.09
N SER A 140 -1.81 -17.09 -14.26
CA SER A 140 -2.75 -17.55 -13.24
C SER A 140 -2.00 -17.97 -11.97
N LEU A 141 -2.76 -18.09 -10.88
CA LEU A 141 -2.28 -18.67 -9.63
C LEU A 141 -2.63 -20.15 -9.60
N SER A 142 -1.65 -20.97 -9.25
CA SER A 142 -1.85 -22.39 -8.96
C SER A 142 -2.68 -22.59 -7.69
N ASP A 143 -3.28 -23.77 -7.54
CA ASP A 143 -4.07 -24.10 -6.34
C ASP A 143 -3.23 -24.01 -5.05
N GLY A 144 -1.95 -24.35 -5.13
CA GLY A 144 -1.01 -24.19 -4.02
C GLY A 144 -0.81 -22.74 -3.61
N GLU A 145 -0.64 -21.84 -4.59
CA GLU A 145 -0.54 -20.40 -4.33
C GLU A 145 -1.83 -19.87 -3.70
N LYS A 146 -3.00 -20.17 -4.30
CA LYS A 146 -4.30 -19.73 -3.78
C LYS A 146 -4.55 -20.19 -2.35
N LYS A 147 -4.20 -21.44 -2.03
CA LYS A 147 -4.32 -21.98 -0.68
C LYS A 147 -3.49 -21.19 0.34
N ILE A 148 -2.23 -20.86 -0.01
CA ILE A 148 -1.37 -20.06 0.86
C ILE A 148 -1.96 -18.66 1.07
N LEU A 149 -2.47 -18.02 0.02
CA LEU A 149 -3.10 -16.70 0.13
C LEU A 149 -4.35 -16.73 1.01
N LEU A 150 -5.18 -17.78 0.90
CA LEU A 150 -6.34 -17.98 1.77
C LEU A 150 -5.95 -18.14 3.24
N GLU A 151 -4.97 -19.00 3.54
CA GLU A 151 -4.49 -19.20 4.91
C GLU A 151 -3.93 -17.91 5.52
N ASN A 152 -3.21 -17.12 4.72
CA ASN A 152 -2.71 -15.81 5.13
C ASN A 152 -3.85 -14.82 5.36
N ALA A 153 -4.83 -14.76 4.46
CA ALA A 153 -5.98 -13.86 4.58
C ALA A 153 -6.81 -14.14 5.83
N GLN A 154 -7.05 -15.41 6.15
CA GLN A 154 -7.73 -15.81 7.38
C GLN A 154 -6.95 -15.42 8.63
N THR A 155 -5.63 -15.58 8.59
CA THR A 155 -4.75 -15.18 9.70
C THR A 155 -4.81 -13.66 9.90
N TYR A 156 -4.65 -12.89 8.84
CA TYR A 156 -4.69 -11.43 8.90
C TYR A 156 -6.06 -10.93 9.37
N TYR A 157 -7.16 -11.47 8.84
CA TYR A 157 -8.51 -11.15 9.28
C TYR A 157 -8.71 -11.42 10.79
N LYS A 158 -8.20 -12.55 11.28
CA LYS A 158 -8.27 -12.89 12.72
C LYS A 158 -7.48 -11.89 13.57
N ASP A 159 -6.31 -11.46 13.11
CA ASP A 159 -5.50 -10.48 13.81
C ASP A 159 -6.19 -9.11 13.86
N LEU A 160 -6.76 -8.66 12.75
CA LEU A 160 -7.57 -7.44 12.70
C LEU A 160 -8.79 -7.52 13.61
N THR A 161 -9.47 -8.67 13.63
CA THR A 161 -10.64 -8.91 14.51
C THR A 161 -10.23 -8.78 15.97
N SER A 162 -9.12 -9.43 16.33
CA SER A 162 -8.60 -9.45 17.69
C SER A 162 -8.14 -8.06 18.16
N ALA A 163 -7.68 -7.21 17.23
CA ALA A 163 -7.30 -5.83 17.49
C ALA A 163 -8.49 -4.86 17.49
N ASN A 164 -9.72 -5.31 17.18
CA ASN A 164 -10.93 -4.50 17.07
C ASN A 164 -10.76 -3.30 16.11
N VAL A 165 -10.06 -3.54 15.00
CA VAL A 165 -9.79 -2.56 13.93
C VAL A 165 -10.58 -2.85 12.64
N ILE A 166 -11.51 -3.82 12.69
CA ILE A 166 -12.31 -4.23 11.54
C ILE A 166 -13.49 -3.28 11.34
N ASP A 167 -13.57 -2.70 10.14
CA ASP A 167 -14.82 -2.19 9.58
C ASP A 167 -15.73 -3.39 9.26
N LYS A 168 -17.03 -3.32 9.59
CA LYS A 168 -18.00 -4.39 9.37
C LYS A 168 -18.08 -4.87 7.91
N ALA A 169 -17.61 -4.08 6.94
CA ALA A 169 -17.60 -4.44 5.54
C ALA A 169 -16.29 -5.12 5.06
N LEU A 170 -15.27 -5.27 5.91
CA LEU A 170 -14.06 -6.05 5.58
C LEU A 170 -14.37 -7.54 5.73
N THR A 171 -14.05 -8.34 4.71
CA THR A 171 -14.24 -9.81 4.75
C THR A 171 -12.96 -10.55 4.39
N VAL A 172 -12.91 -11.84 4.71
CA VAL A 172 -11.79 -12.71 4.30
C VAL A 172 -11.70 -12.75 2.77
N GLU A 173 -12.84 -12.80 2.06
CA GLU A 173 -12.86 -12.81 0.60
C GLU A 173 -12.23 -11.55 0.00
N LEU A 174 -12.47 -10.37 0.60
CA LEU A 174 -11.85 -9.13 0.14
C LEU A 174 -10.32 -9.16 0.32
N ILE A 175 -9.84 -9.69 1.45
CA ILE A 175 -8.40 -9.83 1.71
C ILE A 175 -7.77 -10.86 0.75
N VAL A 176 -8.46 -11.97 0.48
CA VAL A 176 -8.00 -12.96 -0.51
C VAL A 176 -7.90 -12.33 -1.89
N LYS A 177 -8.93 -11.61 -2.34
CA LYS A 177 -8.91 -10.90 -3.62
C LYS A 177 -7.72 -9.93 -3.71
N PHE A 178 -7.51 -9.12 -2.67
CA PHE A 178 -6.37 -8.21 -2.58
C PHE A 178 -5.03 -8.97 -2.74
N TYR A 179 -4.84 -10.08 -2.03
CA TYR A 179 -3.63 -10.88 -2.14
C TYR A 179 -3.45 -11.55 -3.51
N GLU A 180 -4.53 -12.06 -4.12
CA GLU A 180 -4.47 -12.69 -5.44
C GLU A 180 -4.11 -11.68 -6.54
N GLU A 181 -4.71 -10.50 -6.50
CA GLU A 181 -4.42 -9.42 -7.46
C GLU A 181 -2.97 -8.95 -7.36
N ASN A 182 -2.45 -8.76 -6.14
CA ASN A 182 -1.05 -8.41 -5.92
C ASN A 182 -0.09 -9.53 -6.37
N ALA A 183 -0.43 -10.80 -6.12
CA ALA A 183 0.38 -11.94 -6.57
C ALA A 183 0.45 -12.04 -8.11
N LEU A 184 -0.66 -11.79 -8.80
CA LEU A 184 -0.68 -11.73 -10.27
C LEU A 184 0.10 -10.55 -10.80
N ALA A 185 -0.08 -9.36 -10.20
CA ALA A 185 0.69 -8.17 -10.55
C ALA A 185 2.20 -8.42 -10.40
N GLN A 186 2.62 -9.12 -9.36
CA GLN A 186 4.03 -9.50 -9.18
C GLN A 186 4.56 -10.40 -10.28
N LYS A 187 3.77 -11.40 -10.72
CA LYS A 187 4.18 -12.27 -11.84
C LYS A 187 4.41 -11.44 -13.10
N VAL A 188 3.52 -10.49 -13.39
CA VAL A 188 3.65 -9.60 -14.55
C VAL A 188 4.86 -8.67 -14.39
N TYR A 189 5.05 -8.05 -13.24
CA TYR A 189 6.23 -7.23 -12.94
C TYR A 189 7.52 -8.03 -13.21
N ASN A 190 7.64 -9.23 -12.66
CA ASN A 190 8.81 -10.08 -12.86
C ASN A 190 9.04 -10.39 -14.34
N SER A 191 7.97 -10.75 -15.06
CA SER A 191 8.06 -11.02 -16.50
C SER A 191 8.48 -9.79 -17.31
N ILE A 192 8.08 -8.58 -16.91
CA ILE A 192 8.55 -7.33 -17.53
C ILE A 192 10.04 -7.18 -17.25
N ILE A 193 10.47 -7.22 -15.99
CA ILE A 193 11.87 -7.04 -15.60
C ILE A 193 12.81 -8.10 -16.21
N GLU A 194 12.35 -9.34 -16.39
CA GLU A 194 13.10 -10.38 -17.10
C GLU A 194 13.37 -10.03 -18.58
N GLY A 195 12.53 -9.18 -19.18
CA GLY A 195 12.73 -8.63 -20.52
C GLY A 195 13.68 -7.43 -20.59
N TYR A 196 14.25 -6.99 -19.46
CA TYR A 196 15.21 -5.88 -19.44
C TYR A 196 16.54 -6.26 -20.12
N ASP A 197 17.01 -5.40 -21.01
CA ASP A 197 18.33 -5.47 -21.66
C ASP A 197 19.19 -4.31 -21.14
N ASP A 198 20.44 -4.56 -20.76
CA ASP A 198 21.36 -3.53 -20.25
C ASP A 198 21.63 -2.41 -21.28
N ASN A 199 21.37 -2.65 -22.56
CA ASN A 199 21.45 -1.63 -23.61
C ASN A 199 20.17 -0.79 -23.75
N TYR A 200 19.13 -1.06 -22.97
CA TYR A 200 17.86 -0.36 -23.03
C TYR A 200 18.00 1.07 -22.51
N ASN A 201 17.70 2.03 -23.38
CA ASN A 201 17.64 3.44 -23.02
C ASN A 201 16.18 3.84 -22.79
N THR A 202 15.79 4.02 -21.53
CA THR A 202 14.42 4.43 -21.16
C THR A 202 14.29 5.95 -21.37
N SER A 203 13.15 6.42 -21.88
CA SER A 203 12.82 7.86 -21.91
C SER A 203 12.65 8.45 -20.50
N VAL A 204 12.46 7.59 -19.49
CA VAL A 204 12.30 7.96 -18.08
C VAL A 204 13.65 8.28 -17.41
N LYS A 205 14.79 7.81 -17.96
CA LYS A 205 16.16 8.04 -17.43
C LYS A 205 16.53 9.53 -17.39
N ASP A 206 15.95 10.34 -18.27
CA ASP A 206 16.19 11.79 -18.34
C ASP A 206 15.31 12.62 -17.38
N THR A 207 14.33 11.97 -16.72
CA THR A 207 13.51 12.62 -15.70
C THR A 207 14.28 12.67 -14.38
N LYS A 208 14.25 13.81 -13.70
CA LYS A 208 15.13 14.19 -12.57
C LYS A 208 14.97 13.36 -11.28
N ASP A 209 14.47 12.13 -11.34
CA ASP A 209 14.32 11.22 -10.21
C ASP A 209 15.65 10.50 -9.94
N LYS A 210 16.51 11.16 -9.17
CA LYS A 210 17.89 10.73 -8.85
C LYS A 210 18.01 9.47 -7.98
N GLY A 211 16.95 8.67 -7.84
CA GLY A 211 16.88 7.51 -6.93
C GLY A 211 16.52 6.17 -7.57
N LEU A 212 16.16 6.14 -8.85
CA LEU A 212 15.69 4.91 -9.51
C LEU A 212 16.83 4.08 -10.11
N THR A 213 16.74 2.77 -9.96
CA THR A 213 17.55 1.81 -10.72
C THR A 213 17.09 1.74 -12.17
N GLU A 214 17.95 1.27 -13.07
CA GLU A 214 17.60 1.19 -14.50
C GLU A 214 16.42 0.25 -14.78
N LYS A 215 16.32 -0.83 -13.99
CA LYS A 215 15.20 -1.78 -14.04
C LYS A 215 13.89 -1.16 -13.58
N GLU A 216 13.92 -0.33 -12.55
CA GLU A 216 12.73 0.41 -12.11
C GLU A 216 12.29 1.41 -13.17
N SER A 217 13.22 2.17 -13.77
CA SER A 217 12.91 3.07 -14.88
C SER A 217 12.33 2.35 -16.09
N TYR A 218 12.87 1.18 -16.42
CA TYR A 218 12.33 0.31 -17.48
C TYR A 218 10.91 -0.14 -17.18
N PHE A 219 10.65 -0.60 -15.95
CA PHE A 219 9.32 -1.00 -15.54
C PHE A 219 8.33 0.16 -15.56
N ILE A 220 8.71 1.35 -15.11
CA ILE A 220 7.84 2.53 -15.13
C ILE A 220 7.43 2.87 -16.56
N GLU A 221 8.37 2.82 -17.51
CA GLU A 221 8.04 3.03 -18.93
C GLU A 221 7.09 1.95 -19.48
N ALA A 222 7.36 0.68 -19.16
CA ALA A 222 6.48 -0.42 -19.54
C ALA A 222 5.08 -0.24 -18.93
N TYR A 223 4.99 0.15 -17.65
CA TYR A 223 3.75 0.39 -16.95
C TYR A 223 2.93 1.49 -17.60
N HIS A 224 3.53 2.64 -17.95
CA HIS A 224 2.79 3.71 -18.64
C HIS A 224 2.16 3.22 -19.95
N ASN A 225 2.91 2.44 -20.75
CA ASN A 225 2.37 1.84 -21.96
C ASN A 225 1.19 0.88 -21.70
N LEU A 226 1.25 0.12 -20.60
CA LEU A 226 0.13 -0.75 -20.19
C LEU A 226 -1.06 0.06 -19.69
N ALA A 227 -0.81 1.13 -18.94
CA ALA A 227 -1.84 2.02 -18.43
C ALA A 227 -2.58 2.72 -19.59
N ASP A 228 -1.87 3.20 -20.60
CA ASP A 228 -2.44 3.76 -21.83
C ASP A 228 -3.25 2.73 -22.62
N LYS A 229 -2.87 1.45 -22.56
CA LYS A 229 -3.59 0.37 -23.22
C LYS A 229 -4.88 -0.01 -22.49
N TYR A 230 -4.80 -0.23 -21.18
CA TYR A 230 -5.90 -0.86 -20.42
C TYR A 230 -6.78 0.11 -19.65
N ASP A 231 -6.30 1.32 -19.39
CA ASP A 231 -6.93 2.30 -18.51
C ASP A 231 -6.75 3.73 -19.04
N LYS A 232 -6.90 3.88 -20.36
CA LYS A 232 -6.67 5.12 -21.11
C LYS A 232 -7.50 6.32 -20.62
N ASN A 233 -8.70 6.05 -20.10
CA ASN A 233 -9.64 7.10 -19.70
C ASN A 233 -9.49 7.48 -18.23
N TYR A 234 -8.49 6.94 -17.53
CA TYR A 234 -8.22 7.30 -16.16
C TYR A 234 -7.78 8.76 -16.09
N ASP A 235 -8.40 9.47 -15.15
CA ASP A 235 -8.10 10.86 -14.86
C ASP A 235 -8.03 11.02 -13.35
N TYR A 236 -6.89 11.53 -12.86
CA TYR A 236 -6.61 11.64 -11.43
C TYR A 236 -7.66 12.43 -10.65
N ASN A 237 -8.29 13.40 -11.30
CA ASN A 237 -9.23 14.31 -10.65
C ASN A 237 -10.65 13.79 -10.62
N THR A 238 -11.03 12.96 -11.60
CA THR A 238 -12.42 12.53 -11.81
C THR A 238 -12.62 11.03 -11.63
N SER A 239 -11.55 10.23 -11.70
CA SER A 239 -11.58 8.78 -11.44
C SER A 239 -11.37 8.43 -9.97
N ILE A 240 -10.93 9.40 -9.15
CA ILE A 240 -10.80 9.27 -7.70
C ILE A 240 -11.86 10.12 -7.00
N ASN A 241 -12.51 9.53 -6.00
CA ASN A 241 -13.45 10.19 -5.10
C ASN A 241 -12.69 10.89 -3.97
N TRP A 242 -12.11 12.05 -4.29
CA TRP A 242 -11.34 12.84 -3.32
C TRP A 242 -12.18 13.27 -2.11
N ASP A 243 -13.46 13.59 -2.31
CA ASP A 243 -14.38 14.00 -1.24
C ASP A 243 -14.56 12.90 -0.19
N LEU A 244 -14.56 11.62 -0.60
CA LEU A 244 -14.60 10.49 0.31
C LEU A 244 -13.24 10.28 1.00
N LEU A 245 -12.13 10.39 0.25
CA LEU A 245 -10.78 10.20 0.81
C LEU A 245 -10.37 11.29 1.80
N GLU A 246 -10.87 12.52 1.66
CA GLU A 246 -10.64 13.62 2.61
C GLU A 246 -11.30 13.39 3.98
N GLN A 247 -12.34 12.57 4.04
CA GLN A 247 -12.99 12.21 5.30
C GLN A 247 -12.12 11.27 6.14
N LEU A 248 -11.23 10.51 5.50
CA LEU A 248 -10.21 9.70 6.15
C LEU A 248 -9.03 10.60 6.56
N SER A 249 -8.52 10.43 7.77
CA SER A 249 -7.35 11.19 8.25
C SER A 249 -6.35 10.25 8.92
N PHE A 250 -5.13 10.22 8.39
CA PHE A 250 -4.03 9.43 8.93
C PHE A 250 -3.47 10.07 10.21
N SER A 251 -3.46 11.40 10.29
CA SER A 251 -3.10 12.11 11.54
C SER A 251 -4.00 11.69 12.72
N LYS A 252 -5.33 11.69 12.54
CA LYS A 252 -6.28 11.24 13.57
C LYS A 252 -6.13 9.77 13.97
N LEU A 253 -5.73 8.90 13.03
CA LEU A 253 -5.43 7.50 13.33
C LEU A 253 -4.18 7.40 14.23
N SER A 254 -3.16 8.22 13.96
CA SER A 254 -1.89 8.20 14.71
C SER A 254 -2.03 8.71 16.14
N GLU A 255 -2.83 9.75 16.36
CA GLU A 255 -3.13 10.29 17.69
C GLU A 255 -3.83 9.25 18.58
N LYS A 256 -4.76 8.49 18.00
CA LYS A 256 -5.47 7.42 18.71
C LYS A 256 -4.56 6.26 19.11
N ASP A 257 -3.56 5.95 18.28
CA ASP A 257 -2.56 4.92 18.59
C ASP A 257 -1.59 5.39 19.69
N ALA A 258 -1.16 6.65 19.66
CA ALA A 258 -0.33 7.25 20.71
C ALA A 258 -1.07 7.30 22.07
N ALA A 259 -2.34 7.70 22.08
CA ALA A 259 -3.15 7.73 23.31
C ALA A 259 -3.34 6.33 23.94
N LYS A 260 -3.34 5.26 23.13
CA LYS A 260 -3.41 3.87 23.61
C LYS A 260 -2.07 3.36 24.17
N SER A 261 -0.92 3.81 23.66
CA SER A 261 0.37 3.42 24.23
C SER A 261 0.59 4.05 25.60
N ASP A 262 0.22 5.31 25.77
CA ASP A 262 0.43 6.04 27.04
C ASP A 262 -0.46 5.52 28.17
N THR A 263 -1.67 5.07 27.84
CA THR A 263 -2.58 4.45 28.81
C THR A 263 -2.17 3.04 29.22
N ALA A 264 -1.45 2.30 28.37
CA ALA A 264 -0.92 0.97 28.71
C ALA A 264 0.28 1.05 29.67
N ASP A 265 1.13 2.07 29.53
CA ASP A 265 2.27 2.29 30.45
C ASP A 265 1.83 2.85 31.82
N THR A 266 0.72 3.58 31.88
CA THR A 266 0.19 4.11 33.15
C THR A 266 -0.55 3.05 33.97
N ALA A 267 -1.08 1.99 33.34
CA ALA A 267 -1.80 0.91 34.02
C ALA A 267 -0.88 -0.17 34.65
N THR A 268 0.44 -0.01 34.55
CA THR A 268 1.44 -0.97 35.09
C THR A 268 2.30 -0.37 36.22
N GLN A 269 1.92 0.79 36.78
CA GLN A 269 2.51 1.33 38.02
C GLN A 269 1.66 1.03 39.24
#